data_AF-A0A2G9LR63-F1
#
_entry.id   AF-A0A2G9LR63-F1
#
_cell.length_a   1.000
_cell.length_b   1.000
_cell.length_c   1.000
_cell.angle_alpha   90.00
_cell.angle_beta   90.00
_cell.angle_gamma   90.00
#
_symmetry.space_group_name_H-M   'P 1'
#
loop_
_entity.id
_entity.type
_entity.pdbx_description
1 polymer ?
#
loop_
_entity_poly.entity_id
_entity_poly.type
_entity_poly.pdbx_seq_one_letter_code
_entity_poly.pdbx_strand_id
1 'polypeptide(L)'
;MAYRLSPSALNVFKECQRCFWLQKKRSFYRPRGLFPSLPNGIDMVAKKYFDKHREDGTLPIELKELEGMFRLYPDRKKMDRWRNNRQGIQCKSSDGHVLFGAIDDLLVDDEGKFAVFDFKTRGFPAKEDISHYYQSQMDCYDLMLRKNGMKSSGTAYILLLHPKIFSDGNIVFASDLMKLDTNPKKAAKIFNEAVSVLEGDMPKPADDCGYCQYAKALTKMTNRPGPTF
;
A
#
# COMPACT_ATOMS: atom_id res chain seq x y z
N MET A 1 -6.35 -3.58 -24.48
CA MET A 1 -6.46 -4.57 -23.38
C MET A 1 -6.55 -3.82 -22.07
N ALA A 2 -7.52 -4.10 -21.20
CA ALA A 2 -7.69 -3.37 -19.95
C ALA A 2 -6.80 -3.92 -18.84
N TYR A 3 -5.75 -3.19 -18.45
CA TYR A 3 -4.95 -3.50 -17.26
C TYR A 3 -5.65 -3.15 -15.94
N ARG A 4 -5.46 -4.03 -14.94
CA ARG A 4 -5.86 -3.82 -13.54
C ARG A 4 -4.62 -3.75 -12.66
N LEU A 5 -4.36 -2.57 -12.07
CA LEU A 5 -3.16 -2.26 -11.31
C LEU A 5 -3.50 -1.91 -9.86
N SER A 6 -2.61 -2.29 -8.95
CA SER A 6 -2.68 -1.98 -7.52
C SER A 6 -1.56 -1.02 -7.11
N PRO A 7 -1.66 -0.32 -5.98
CA PRO A 7 -0.56 0.48 -5.45
C PRO A 7 0.75 -0.31 -5.32
N SER A 8 0.67 -1.57 -4.87
CA SER A 8 1.83 -2.47 -4.79
C SER A 8 2.43 -2.78 -6.17
N ALA A 9 1.62 -2.89 -7.22
CA ALA A 9 2.13 -3.05 -8.58
C ALA A 9 2.81 -1.77 -9.08
N LEU A 10 2.30 -0.60 -8.71
CA LEU A 10 2.92 0.68 -9.05
C LEU A 10 4.25 0.89 -8.31
N ASN A 11 4.42 0.34 -7.11
CA ASN A 11 5.72 0.33 -6.43
C ASN A 11 6.75 -0.50 -7.22
N VAL A 12 6.38 -1.68 -7.73
CA VAL A 12 7.25 -2.47 -8.62
C VAL A 12 7.61 -1.69 -9.88
N PHE A 13 6.65 -0.96 -10.46
CA PHE A 13 6.88 -0.08 -11.61
C PHE A 13 7.92 1.01 -11.30
N LYS A 14 7.77 1.70 -10.17
CA LYS A 14 8.70 2.75 -9.73
C LYS A 14 10.12 2.21 -9.50
N GLU A 15 10.23 0.99 -8.96
CA GLU A 15 11.53 0.37 -8.71
C GLU A 15 12.18 -0.17 -9.99
N CYS A 16 11.42 -0.84 -10.87
CA CYS A 16 11.94 -1.33 -12.14
C CYS A 16 10.80 -1.62 -13.12
N GLN A 17 10.69 -0.78 -14.15
CA GLN A 17 9.69 -0.90 -15.21
C GLN A 17 9.76 -2.24 -15.94
N ARG A 18 10.96 -2.82 -16.12
CA ARG A 18 11.13 -4.14 -16.76
C ARG A 18 10.52 -5.26 -15.93
N CYS A 19 10.79 -5.28 -14.63
CA CYS A 19 10.17 -6.25 -13.72
C CYS A 19 8.65 -6.10 -13.72
N PHE A 20 8.16 -4.86 -13.69
CA PHE A 20 6.73 -4.58 -13.74
C PHE A 20 6.09 -5.08 -15.05
N TRP A 21 6.71 -4.78 -16.20
CA TRP A 21 6.25 -5.24 -17.50
C TRP A 21 6.21 -6.77 -17.56
N LEU A 22 7.31 -7.44 -17.16
CA LEU A 22 7.41 -8.91 -17.10
C LEU A 22 6.33 -9.52 -16.20
N GLN A 23 6.10 -8.92 -15.03
CA GLN A 23 5.08 -9.37 -14.09
C GLN A 23 3.68 -9.31 -14.70
N LYS A 24 3.36 -8.23 -15.42
CA LYS A 24 2.00 -7.98 -15.92
C LYS A 24 1.72 -8.61 -17.29
N LYS A 25 2.72 -8.70 -18.17
CA LYS A 25 2.58 -9.24 -19.53
C LYS A 25 2.95 -10.70 -19.66
N ARG A 26 3.89 -11.18 -18.85
CA ARG A 26 4.47 -12.52 -18.97
C ARG A 26 4.25 -13.39 -17.74
N SER A 27 3.54 -12.88 -16.72
CA SER A 27 3.39 -13.55 -15.44
C SER A 27 4.74 -13.98 -14.84
N PHE A 28 5.81 -13.23 -15.14
CA PHE A 28 7.16 -13.50 -14.65
C PHE A 28 7.43 -12.58 -13.46
N TYR A 29 7.37 -13.15 -12.27
CA TYR A 29 7.49 -12.43 -11.01
C TYR A 29 8.93 -12.45 -10.51
N ARG A 30 9.33 -11.38 -9.81
CA ARG A 30 10.56 -11.39 -9.01
C ARG A 30 10.47 -12.53 -7.98
N PRO A 31 11.57 -13.26 -7.70
CA PRO A 31 11.61 -14.19 -6.57
C PRO A 31 11.17 -13.49 -5.29
N ARG A 32 10.32 -14.16 -4.50
CA ARG A 32 9.80 -13.63 -3.24
C ARG A 32 10.43 -14.38 -2.07
N GLY A 33 10.88 -13.63 -1.06
CA GLY A 33 11.27 -14.20 0.23
C GLY A 33 10.05 -14.62 1.06
N LEU A 34 10.31 -15.23 2.21
CA LEU A 34 9.29 -15.52 3.21
C LEU A 34 8.74 -14.21 3.78
N PHE A 35 7.41 -14.04 3.75
CA PHE A 35 6.76 -12.94 4.45
C PHE A 35 6.40 -13.42 5.86
N PRO A 36 6.83 -12.73 6.93
CA PRO A 36 6.52 -13.13 8.29
C PRO A 36 5.00 -13.08 8.54
N SER A 37 4.45 -14.04 9.27
CA SER A 37 3.01 -14.07 9.59
C SER A 37 2.59 -13.01 10.62
N LEU A 38 3.54 -12.54 11.44
CA LEU A 38 3.28 -11.63 12.56
C LEU A 38 2.59 -10.31 12.13
N PRO A 39 3.06 -9.56 11.11
CA PRO A 39 2.36 -8.36 10.64
C PRO A 39 0.91 -8.61 10.24
N ASN A 40 0.62 -9.74 9.57
CA ASN A 40 -0.75 -10.09 9.19
C ASN A 40 -1.63 -10.39 10.41
N GLY A 41 -1.06 -11.05 11.44
CA GLY A 41 -1.75 -11.32 12.69
C GLY A 41 -2.10 -10.02 13.45
N ILE A 42 -1.14 -9.10 13.55
CA ILE A 42 -1.34 -7.81 14.21
C ILE A 42 -2.37 -6.96 13.44
N ASP A 43 -2.26 -6.89 12.11
CA ASP A 43 -3.23 -6.20 11.26
C ASP A 43 -4.67 -6.70 11.47
N MET A 44 -4.86 -8.03 11.52
CA MET A 44 -6.18 -8.62 11.78
C MET A 44 -6.74 -8.23 13.15
N VAL A 45 -5.91 -8.22 14.19
CA VAL A 45 -6.35 -7.85 15.56
C VAL A 45 -6.63 -6.35 15.65
N ALA A 46 -5.77 -5.51 15.07
CA ALA A 46 -5.96 -4.06 15.00
C ALA A 46 -7.29 -3.72 14.30
N LYS A 47 -7.57 -4.32 13.14
CA LYS A 47 -8.85 -4.11 12.44
C LYS A 47 -10.06 -4.38 13.33
N LYS A 48 -10.06 -5.49 14.08
CA LYS A 48 -11.15 -5.82 15.02
C LYS A 48 -11.28 -4.79 16.15
N TYR A 49 -10.16 -4.29 16.66
CA TYR A 49 -10.13 -3.26 17.70
C TYR A 49 -10.76 -1.95 17.20
N PHE A 50 -10.33 -1.44 16.04
CA PHE A 50 -10.90 -0.23 15.44
C PHE A 50 -12.37 -0.43 15.00
N ASP A 51 -12.72 -1.64 14.59
CA ASP A 51 -14.10 -2.00 14.27
C ASP A 51 -15.05 -1.87 15.46
N LYS A 52 -14.61 -2.31 16.64
CA LYS A 52 -15.36 -2.13 17.89
C LYS A 52 -15.57 -0.65 18.21
N HIS A 53 -14.51 0.15 18.15
CA HIS A 53 -14.61 1.58 18.39
C HIS A 53 -15.55 2.30 17.40
N ARG A 54 -15.57 1.87 16.13
CA ARG A 54 -16.52 2.37 15.12
C ARG A 54 -17.97 2.06 15.51
N GLU A 55 -18.25 0.85 15.98
CA GLU A 55 -19.59 0.43 16.41
C GLU A 55 -20.06 1.19 17.65
N ASP A 56 -19.14 1.44 18.59
CA ASP A 56 -19.39 2.20 19.81
C ASP A 56 -19.46 3.73 19.56
N GLY A 57 -19.12 4.20 18.36
CA GLY A 57 -19.04 5.63 18.03
C GLY A 57 -17.92 6.37 18.78
N THR A 58 -16.88 5.66 19.18
CA THR A 58 -15.74 6.19 19.95
C THR A 58 -14.47 6.25 19.11
N LEU A 59 -13.48 7.01 19.57
CA LEU A 59 -12.16 7.10 18.95
C LEU A 59 -11.12 6.39 19.84
N PRO A 60 -10.29 5.47 19.28
CA PRO A 60 -9.22 4.81 20.03
C PRO A 60 -8.18 5.79 20.58
N ILE A 61 -7.51 5.41 21.68
CA ILE A 61 -6.49 6.26 22.33
C ILE A 61 -5.29 6.51 21.41
N GLU A 62 -5.00 5.58 20.50
CA GLU A 62 -3.99 5.68 19.45
C GLU A 62 -4.28 6.82 18.46
N LEU A 63 -5.52 7.30 18.40
CA LEU A 63 -5.97 8.40 17.56
C LEU A 63 -6.38 9.65 18.36
N LYS A 64 -6.03 9.73 19.65
CA LYS A 64 -6.42 10.86 20.53
C LYS A 64 -6.03 12.24 19.97
N GLU A 65 -4.93 12.33 19.22
CA GLU A 65 -4.48 13.57 18.60
C GLU A 65 -5.37 14.04 17.44
N LEU A 66 -6.31 13.20 16.99
CA LEU A 66 -7.35 13.51 16.01
C LEU A 66 -8.73 13.74 16.64
N GLU A 67 -8.84 13.67 17.97
CA GLU A 67 -10.09 13.89 18.68
C GLU A 67 -10.65 15.30 18.39
N GLY A 68 -11.95 15.37 18.12
CA GLY A 68 -12.62 16.61 17.68
C GLY A 68 -12.33 17.04 16.24
N MET A 69 -11.40 16.39 15.53
CA MET A 69 -11.11 16.66 14.11
C MET A 69 -11.67 15.57 13.20
N PHE A 70 -11.54 14.32 13.61
CA PHE A 70 -11.96 13.15 12.84
C PHE A 70 -12.64 12.11 13.74
N ARG A 71 -13.50 11.32 13.11
CA ARG A 71 -14.03 10.06 13.65
C ARG A 71 -13.85 8.93 12.65
N LEU A 72 -13.97 7.69 13.11
CA LEU A 72 -14.00 6.52 12.22
C LEU A 72 -15.20 6.59 11.27
N TYR A 73 -14.99 6.28 9.99
CA TYR A 73 -16.06 6.29 9.00
C TYR A 73 -17.13 5.25 9.37
N PRO A 74 -18.41 5.65 9.57
CA PRO A 74 -19.39 4.79 10.24
C PRO A 74 -19.98 3.68 9.35
N ASP A 75 -19.88 3.78 8.03
CA ASP A 75 -20.49 2.80 7.12
C ASP A 75 -19.67 1.51 7.04
N ARG A 76 -20.01 0.59 7.94
CA ARG A 76 -19.35 -0.71 8.08
C ARG A 76 -19.40 -1.55 6.81
N LYS A 77 -20.58 -1.62 6.15
CA LYS A 77 -20.75 -2.44 4.94
C LYS A 77 -19.86 -1.97 3.80
N LYS A 78 -19.70 -0.65 3.65
CA LYS A 78 -18.80 -0.09 2.64
C LYS A 78 -17.34 -0.30 3.00
N MET A 79 -16.98 -0.19 4.29
CA MET A 79 -15.63 -0.54 4.76
C MET A 79 -15.28 -2.01 4.51
N ASP A 80 -16.18 -2.96 4.81
CA ASP A 80 -15.92 -4.38 4.58
C ASP A 80 -15.63 -4.68 3.10
N ARG A 81 -16.37 -4.05 2.19
CA ARG A 81 -16.14 -4.14 0.75
C ARG A 81 -14.81 -3.50 0.32
N TRP A 82 -14.50 -2.31 0.86
CA TRP A 82 -13.28 -1.59 0.51
C TRP A 82 -12.01 -2.19 1.11
N ARG A 83 -12.12 -2.90 2.22
CA ARG A 83 -11.03 -3.66 2.86
C ARG A 83 -10.81 -5.03 2.21
N ASN A 84 -11.76 -5.53 1.43
CA ASN A 84 -11.65 -6.83 0.78
C ASN A 84 -10.69 -6.79 -0.43
N ASN A 85 -9.60 -7.57 -0.38
CA ASN A 85 -8.57 -7.62 -1.44
C ASN A 85 -9.06 -8.09 -2.83
N ARG A 86 -10.26 -8.66 -2.94
CA ARG A 86 -10.87 -9.06 -4.23
C ARG A 86 -11.75 -7.95 -4.82
N GLN A 87 -12.39 -7.16 -3.95
CA GLN A 87 -13.29 -6.08 -4.33
C GLN A 87 -12.54 -4.75 -4.31
N GLY A 88 -12.16 -4.29 -3.12
CA GLY A 88 -11.41 -3.07 -2.87
C GLY A 88 -12.20 -1.81 -3.23
N ILE A 89 -11.58 -0.67 -2.97
CA ILE A 89 -11.93 0.55 -3.67
C ILE A 89 -11.29 0.50 -5.07
N GLN A 90 -11.96 1.06 -6.07
CA GLN A 90 -11.45 1.08 -7.44
C GLN A 90 -11.88 2.33 -8.19
N CYS A 91 -11.07 2.76 -9.15
CA CYS A 91 -11.45 3.74 -10.16
C CYS A 91 -11.02 3.29 -11.55
N LYS A 92 -11.83 3.62 -12.56
CA LYS A 92 -11.60 3.28 -13.96
C LYS A 92 -11.13 4.51 -14.74
N SER A 93 -10.12 4.37 -15.60
CA SER A 93 -9.73 5.41 -16.55
C SER A 93 -10.68 5.45 -17.75
N SER A 94 -10.59 6.51 -18.55
CA SER A 94 -11.32 6.64 -19.82
C SER A 94 -11.10 5.44 -20.73
N ASP A 95 -9.86 4.95 -20.79
CA ASP A 95 -9.42 3.90 -21.72
C ASP A 95 -9.68 2.48 -21.15
N GLY A 96 -10.37 2.41 -20.01
CA GLY A 96 -10.87 1.19 -19.42
C GLY A 96 -9.92 0.48 -18.44
N HIS A 97 -8.76 1.06 -18.15
CA HIS A 97 -7.84 0.55 -17.13
C HIS A 97 -8.40 0.79 -15.73
N VAL A 98 -8.01 -0.06 -14.77
CA VAL A 98 -8.51 -0.01 -13.40
C VAL A 98 -7.36 0.13 -12.42
N LEU A 99 -7.43 1.15 -11.57
CA LEU A 99 -6.67 1.23 -10.33
C LEU A 99 -7.56 0.68 -9.22
N PHE A 100 -7.05 -0.27 -8.43
CA PHE A 100 -7.78 -0.86 -7.31
C PHE A 100 -6.88 -1.08 -6.10
N GLY A 101 -7.45 -1.07 -4.90
CA GLY A 101 -6.73 -1.45 -3.69
C GLY A 101 -7.66 -1.70 -2.51
N ALA A 102 -7.16 -2.41 -1.51
CA ALA A 102 -7.86 -2.59 -0.24
C ALA A 102 -7.43 -1.49 0.74
N ILE A 103 -8.39 -0.71 1.24
CA ILE A 103 -8.13 0.28 2.28
C ILE A 103 -8.33 -0.39 3.64
N ASP A 104 -7.38 -0.19 4.56
CA ASP A 104 -7.51 -0.72 5.92
C ASP A 104 -8.60 0.00 6.70
N ASP A 105 -8.59 1.33 6.72
CA ASP A 105 -9.61 2.14 7.39
C ASP A 105 -9.79 3.55 6.79
N LEU A 106 -10.83 4.26 7.25
CA LEU A 106 -11.13 5.63 6.86
C LEU A 106 -11.58 6.47 8.04
N LEU A 107 -11.11 7.71 8.04
CA LEU A 107 -11.55 8.76 8.93
C LEU A 107 -12.44 9.74 8.17
N VAL A 108 -13.37 10.37 8.89
CA VAL A 108 -14.25 11.41 8.34
C VAL A 108 -14.35 12.58 9.33
N ASP A 109 -14.26 13.80 8.84
CA ASP A 109 -14.48 15.02 9.63
C ASP A 109 -15.96 15.46 9.60
N ASP A 110 -16.29 16.51 10.35
CA ASP A 110 -17.67 17.03 10.43
C ASP A 110 -18.15 17.71 9.14
N GLU A 111 -17.24 18.07 8.24
CA GLU A 111 -17.56 18.59 6.90
C GLU A 111 -17.78 17.45 5.87
N GLY A 112 -17.61 16.19 6.29
CA GLY A 112 -17.72 15.01 5.45
C GLY A 112 -16.52 14.81 4.51
N LYS A 113 -15.33 15.33 4.88
CA LYS A 113 -14.08 15.03 4.18
C LYS A 113 -13.41 13.81 4.78
N PHE A 114 -12.83 12.98 3.91
CA PHE A 114 -12.27 11.68 4.23
C PHE A 114 -10.75 11.71 4.24
N ALA A 115 -10.14 11.12 5.26
CA ALA A 115 -8.72 10.83 5.31
C ALA A 115 -8.51 9.32 5.27
N VAL A 116 -7.51 8.88 4.49
CA VAL A 116 -7.11 7.47 4.46
C VAL A 116 -6.45 7.12 5.79
N PHE A 117 -6.80 5.98 6.39
CA PHE A 117 -6.18 5.50 7.62
C PHE A 117 -5.70 4.07 7.47
N ASP A 118 -4.44 3.81 7.83
CA ASP A 118 -3.75 2.55 7.56
C ASP A 118 -2.85 2.16 8.74
N PHE A 119 -2.69 0.85 8.97
CA PHE A 119 -1.91 0.32 10.08
C PHE A 119 -0.67 -0.39 9.54
N LYS A 120 0.49 -0.11 10.13
CA LYS A 120 1.75 -0.76 9.75
C LYS A 120 2.48 -1.26 10.98
N THR A 121 2.83 -2.53 10.97
CA THR A 121 3.71 -3.12 11.98
C THR A 121 5.17 -2.89 11.60
N ARG A 122 5.97 -2.42 12.55
CA ARG A 122 7.43 -2.31 12.44
C ARG A 122 8.11 -3.11 13.55
N GLY A 123 9.33 -3.57 13.28
CA GLY A 123 10.15 -4.23 14.30
C GLY A 123 10.71 -3.28 15.36
N PHE A 124 10.74 -1.97 15.07
CA PHE A 124 11.33 -0.93 15.90
C PHE A 124 10.58 0.41 15.69
N PRO A 125 10.76 1.41 16.58
CA PRO A 125 10.32 2.77 16.33
C PRO A 125 10.91 3.36 15.04
N ALA A 126 10.24 4.33 14.43
CA ALA A 126 10.80 5.07 13.30
C ALA A 126 11.97 5.92 13.78
N LYS A 127 13.14 5.80 13.12
CA LYS A 127 14.35 6.57 13.44
C LYS A 127 14.50 7.83 12.60
N GLU A 128 13.80 7.88 11.46
CA GLU A 128 13.86 8.93 10.45
C GLU A 128 12.49 9.07 9.77
N ASP A 129 12.35 10.05 8.88
CA ASP A 129 11.13 10.21 8.10
C ASP A 129 10.95 9.07 7.07
N ILE A 130 10.05 8.15 7.42
CA ILE A 130 9.68 6.98 6.61
C ILE A 130 8.41 7.19 5.77
N SER A 131 7.87 8.42 5.71
CA SER A 131 6.62 8.73 4.98
C SER A 131 6.69 8.33 3.50
N HIS A 132 7.88 8.46 2.91
CA HIS A 132 8.14 8.16 1.49
C HIS A 132 7.83 6.70 1.11
N TYR A 133 7.92 5.74 2.03
CA TYR A 133 7.57 4.34 1.76
C TYR A 133 6.06 4.13 1.54
N TYR A 134 5.24 4.99 2.11
CA TYR A 134 3.79 4.85 2.09
C TYR A 134 3.10 5.86 1.16
N GLN A 135 3.79 6.94 0.81
CA GLN A 135 3.26 8.05 0.03
C GLN A 135 2.52 7.61 -1.24
N SER A 136 3.14 6.78 -2.08
CA SER A 136 2.50 6.36 -3.34
C SER A 136 1.25 5.51 -3.14
N GLN A 137 1.17 4.77 -2.03
CA GLN A 137 -0.03 4.04 -1.67
C GLN A 137 -1.15 4.99 -1.25
N MET A 138 -0.83 5.95 -0.39
CA MET A 138 -1.80 6.94 0.10
C MET A 138 -2.30 7.85 -1.03
N ASP A 139 -1.42 8.29 -1.93
CA ASP A 139 -1.78 9.05 -3.15
C ASP A 139 -2.80 8.28 -4.00
N CYS A 140 -2.63 6.97 -4.15
CA CYS A 140 -3.54 6.12 -4.93
C CYS A 140 -4.91 5.98 -4.25
N TYR A 141 -4.93 5.80 -2.93
CA TYR A 141 -6.19 5.74 -2.18
C TYR A 141 -6.93 7.07 -2.23
N ASP A 142 -6.24 8.20 -2.10
CA ASP A 142 -6.85 9.53 -2.26
C ASP A 142 -7.47 9.71 -3.65
N LEU A 143 -6.72 9.36 -4.71
CA LEU A 143 -7.24 9.39 -6.08
C LEU A 143 -8.51 8.54 -6.22
N MET A 144 -8.49 7.31 -5.70
CA MET A 144 -9.64 6.42 -5.75
C MET A 144 -10.85 6.95 -4.97
N LEU A 145 -10.65 7.54 -3.78
CA LEU A 145 -11.71 8.19 -3.00
C LEU A 145 -12.38 9.29 -3.81
N ARG A 146 -11.59 10.21 -4.38
CA ARG A 146 -12.09 11.34 -5.19
C ARG A 146 -12.86 10.85 -6.42
N LYS A 147 -12.34 9.82 -7.11
CA LYS A 147 -13.02 9.22 -8.28
C LYS A 147 -14.32 8.48 -7.92
N ASN A 148 -14.53 8.16 -6.65
CA ASN A 148 -15.78 7.59 -6.13
C ASN A 148 -16.70 8.65 -5.50
N GLY A 149 -16.49 9.95 -5.80
CA GLY A 149 -17.35 11.04 -5.32
C GLY A 149 -17.16 11.41 -3.85
N MET A 150 -16.15 10.86 -3.19
CA MET A 150 -15.83 11.20 -1.80
C MET A 150 -15.03 12.50 -1.76
N LYS A 151 -15.35 13.40 -0.83
CA LYS A 151 -14.54 14.60 -0.57
C LYS A 151 -13.31 14.18 0.23
N SER A 152 -12.12 14.30 -0.31
CA SER A 152 -10.91 13.99 0.47
C SER A 152 -10.44 15.20 1.27
N SER A 153 -9.90 14.96 2.48
CA SER A 153 -9.21 15.96 3.30
C SER A 153 -7.85 16.36 2.72
N GLY A 154 -7.34 15.61 1.74
CA GLY A 154 -5.98 15.75 1.23
C GLY A 154 -4.93 15.14 2.16
N THR A 155 -5.33 14.45 3.23
CA THR A 155 -4.43 13.86 4.22
C THR A 155 -4.64 12.35 4.34
N ALA A 156 -3.60 11.66 4.77
CA ALA A 156 -3.64 10.27 5.20
C ALA A 156 -2.92 10.13 6.54
N TYR A 157 -3.30 9.10 7.29
CA TYR A 157 -2.73 8.78 8.59
C TYR A 157 -2.28 7.33 8.60
N ILE A 158 -1.10 7.09 9.16
CA ILE A 158 -0.52 5.76 9.29
C ILE A 158 -0.20 5.51 10.76
N LEU A 159 -0.84 4.51 11.35
CA LEU A 159 -0.52 4.06 12.70
C LEU A 159 0.62 3.04 12.64
N LEU A 160 1.77 3.42 13.18
CA LEU A 160 2.97 2.58 13.25
C LEU A 160 2.99 1.83 14.57
N LEU A 161 2.72 0.52 14.54
CA LEU A 161 2.78 -0.35 15.70
C LEU A 161 4.17 -0.98 15.82
N HIS A 162 4.82 -0.87 16.98
CA HIS A 162 6.13 -1.49 17.24
C HIS A 162 6.24 -2.05 18.66
N PRO A 163 6.99 -3.14 18.87
CA PRO A 163 7.14 -3.75 20.20
C PRO A 163 7.91 -2.81 21.14
N LYS A 164 7.44 -2.67 22.38
CA LYS A 164 8.03 -1.80 23.41
C LYS A 164 8.53 -2.58 24.63
N ILE A 165 7.70 -3.47 25.18
CA ILE A 165 8.01 -4.22 26.42
C ILE A 165 7.68 -5.70 26.19
N PHE A 166 8.54 -6.59 26.68
CA PHE A 166 8.24 -8.01 26.86
C PHE A 166 8.22 -8.33 28.35
N SER A 167 7.08 -8.77 28.87
CA SER A 167 6.92 -9.18 30.27
C SER A 167 5.88 -10.29 30.36
N ASP A 168 6.17 -11.32 31.16
CA ASP A 168 5.20 -12.37 31.52
C ASP A 168 4.54 -13.04 30.30
N GLY A 169 5.31 -13.29 29.25
CA GLY A 169 4.83 -13.90 28.00
C GLY A 169 4.01 -12.96 27.09
N ASN A 170 3.86 -11.69 27.46
CA ASN A 170 3.16 -10.67 26.70
C ASN A 170 4.13 -9.68 26.05
N ILE A 171 3.83 -9.27 24.82
CA ILE A 171 4.51 -8.15 24.16
C ILE A 171 3.55 -6.96 24.16
N VAL A 172 3.95 -5.87 24.80
CA VAL A 172 3.26 -4.58 24.71
C VAL A 172 3.77 -3.84 23.49
N PHE A 173 2.86 -3.48 22.60
CA PHE A 173 3.15 -2.60 21.46
C PHE A 173 2.94 -1.14 21.85
N ALA A 174 3.78 -0.27 21.31
CA ALA A 174 3.55 1.15 21.24
C ALA A 174 3.09 1.54 19.84
N SER A 175 2.52 2.75 19.73
CA SER A 175 2.06 3.31 18.48
C SER A 175 2.56 4.73 18.29
N ASP A 176 2.92 5.05 17.05
CA ASP A 176 3.17 6.41 16.58
C ASP A 176 2.22 6.70 15.42
N LEU A 177 1.57 7.86 15.42
CA LEU A 177 0.68 8.27 14.34
C LEU A 177 1.41 9.22 13.39
N MET A 178 1.53 8.82 12.13
CA MET A 178 2.19 9.60 11.09
C MET A 178 1.14 10.23 10.17
N LYS A 179 1.21 11.54 9.97
CA LYS A 179 0.40 12.27 8.98
C LYS A 179 1.16 12.39 7.65
N LEU A 180 0.46 12.22 6.53
CA LEU A 180 0.95 12.47 5.18
C LEU A 180 -0.01 13.37 4.41
N ASP A 181 0.53 14.27 3.60
CA ASP A 181 -0.26 14.99 2.60
C ASP A 181 -0.30 14.16 1.31
N THR A 182 -1.51 13.94 0.80
CA THR A 182 -1.75 13.09 -0.38
C THR A 182 -1.74 13.89 -1.68
N ASN A 183 -1.24 13.27 -2.75
CA ASN A 183 -1.15 13.87 -4.07
C ASN A 183 -1.82 12.99 -5.14
N PRO A 184 -3.13 13.17 -5.38
CA PRO A 184 -3.87 12.34 -6.33
C PRO A 184 -3.42 12.57 -7.78
N LYS A 185 -2.84 13.75 -8.09
CA LYS A 185 -2.25 14.05 -9.40
C LYS A 185 -1.02 13.20 -9.64
N LYS A 186 -0.17 13.01 -8.63
CA LYS A 186 1.00 12.13 -8.70
C LYS A 186 0.60 10.67 -8.89
N ALA A 187 -0.42 10.19 -8.18
CA ALA A 187 -0.97 8.85 -8.41
C ALA A 187 -1.50 8.67 -9.83
N ALA A 188 -2.27 9.64 -10.34
CA ALA A 188 -2.82 9.58 -11.70
C ALA A 188 -1.70 9.54 -12.76
N LYS A 189 -0.66 10.37 -12.59
CA LYS A 189 0.52 10.38 -13.45
C LYS A 189 1.22 9.01 -13.46
N ILE A 190 1.57 8.48 -12.29
CA ILE A 190 2.26 7.18 -12.16
C ILE A 190 1.40 6.04 -12.75
N PHE A 191 0.09 6.06 -12.52
CA PHE A 191 -0.82 5.05 -13.07
C PHE A 191 -0.82 5.08 -14.61
N ASN A 192 -0.90 6.28 -15.21
CA ASN A 192 -0.90 6.43 -16.67
C ASN A 192 0.47 6.06 -17.28
N GLU A 193 1.58 6.44 -16.65
CA GLU A 193 2.92 6.03 -17.08
C GLU A 193 3.10 4.51 -17.03
N ALA A 194 2.60 3.87 -15.97
CA ALA A 194 2.62 2.42 -15.84
C ALA A 194 1.79 1.73 -16.94
N VAL A 195 0.61 2.26 -17.27
CA VAL A 195 -0.21 1.78 -18.39
C VAL A 195 0.57 1.92 -19.70
N SER A 196 1.15 3.08 -19.98
CA SER A 196 1.91 3.32 -21.21
C SER A 196 3.07 2.34 -21.39
N VAL A 197 3.80 2.04 -20.30
CA VAL A 197 4.85 1.00 -20.34
C VAL A 197 4.29 -0.37 -20.70
N LEU A 198 3.10 -0.74 -20.23
CA LEU A 198 2.47 -2.01 -20.61
C LEU A 198 1.97 -2.02 -22.05
N GLU A 199 1.72 -0.87 -22.67
CA GLU A 199 1.29 -0.81 -24.07
C GLU A 199 2.47 -0.90 -25.04
N GLY A 200 3.64 -0.46 -24.61
CA GLY A 200 4.88 -0.56 -25.37
C GLY A 200 5.64 -1.88 -25.24
N ASP A 201 6.82 -1.87 -25.86
CA ASP A 201 7.81 -2.94 -25.77
C ASP A 201 8.39 -3.07 -24.36
N MET A 202 9.01 -4.23 -24.10
CA MET A 202 9.67 -4.48 -22.82
C MET A 202 10.77 -3.43 -22.57
N PRO A 203 10.69 -2.67 -21.46
CA PRO A 203 11.67 -1.64 -21.17
C PRO A 203 13.02 -2.23 -20.74
N LYS A 204 14.05 -1.40 -20.81
CA LYS A 204 15.38 -1.72 -20.27
C LYS A 204 15.30 -1.94 -18.74
N PRO A 205 16.17 -2.78 -18.18
CA PRO A 205 16.25 -2.92 -16.72
C PRO A 205 16.65 -1.59 -16.09
N ALA A 206 16.14 -1.29 -14.90
CA ALA A 206 16.66 -0.19 -14.10
C ALA A 206 18.09 -0.51 -13.61
N ASP A 207 18.95 0.50 -13.54
CA ASP A 207 20.39 0.33 -13.32
C ASP A 207 20.70 -0.30 -11.96
N ASP A 208 19.94 0.08 -10.92
CA ASP A 208 20.04 -0.37 -9.54
C ASP A 208 19.14 -1.57 -9.21
N CYS A 209 18.48 -2.17 -10.22
CA CYS A 209 17.58 -3.30 -9.99
C CYS A 209 18.36 -4.59 -9.68
N GLY A 210 18.52 -4.89 -8.39
CA GLY A 210 19.19 -6.11 -7.92
C GLY A 210 18.63 -7.41 -8.51
N TYR A 211 17.32 -7.47 -8.81
CA TYR A 211 16.70 -8.65 -9.46
C TYR A 211 17.14 -8.81 -10.91
N CYS A 212 17.21 -7.72 -11.68
CA CYS A 212 17.68 -7.77 -13.06
C CYS A 212 19.18 -8.08 -13.12
N GLN A 213 19.97 -7.52 -12.19
CA GLN A 213 21.39 -7.82 -12.05
C GLN A 213 21.62 -9.29 -11.71
N TYR A 214 20.87 -9.83 -10.74
CA TYR A 214 20.91 -11.26 -10.38
C TYR A 214 20.56 -12.15 -11.57
N ALA A 215 19.46 -11.87 -12.29
CA ALA A 215 19.06 -12.65 -13.45
C ALA A 215 20.15 -12.64 -14.56
N LYS A 216 20.77 -11.48 -14.81
CA LYS A 216 21.88 -11.35 -15.76
C LYS A 216 23.10 -12.18 -15.33
N ALA A 217 23.44 -12.12 -14.05
CA ALA A 217 24.55 -12.90 -13.48
C ALA A 217 24.28 -14.42 -13.57
N LEU A 218 23.06 -14.85 -13.25
CA LEU A 218 22.65 -16.24 -13.34
C LEU A 218 22.77 -16.77 -14.77
N THR A 219 22.22 -16.06 -15.77
CA THR A 219 22.35 -16.44 -17.19
C THR A 219 23.82 -16.54 -17.63
N LYS A 220 24.68 -15.63 -17.17
CA LYS A 220 26.12 -15.68 -17.48
C LYS A 220 26.80 -16.91 -16.89
N MET A 221 26.40 -17.37 -15.70
CA MET A 221 26.99 -18.54 -15.05
C MET A 221 26.48 -19.85 -15.66
N THR A 222 25.19 -19.94 -16.01
CA THR A 222 24.61 -21.17 -16.57
C THR A 222 24.97 -21.42 -18.03
N ASN A 223 25.33 -20.36 -18.78
CA ASN A 223 25.71 -20.47 -20.19
C ASN A 223 27.23 -20.57 -20.41
N ARG A 224 28.03 -20.72 -19.34
CA ARG A 224 29.45 -21.04 -19.49
C ARG A 224 29.58 -22.50 -19.91
N PRO A 225 30.32 -22.83 -20.99
CA PRO A 225 30.68 -24.22 -21.24
C PRO A 225 31.38 -24.74 -19.99
N GLY A 226 30.99 -25.94 -19.53
CA GLY A 226 31.59 -26.58 -18.37
C GLY A 226 33.11 -26.74 -18.54
N PRO A 227 33.86 -27.02 -17.47
CA PRO A 227 35.26 -27.38 -17.62
C PRO A 227 35.35 -28.56 -18.58
N THR A 228 36.06 -28.38 -19.69
CA THR A 228 36.51 -29.49 -20.52
C THR A 228 37.48 -30.30 -19.66
N PHE A 229 37.03 -31.48 -19.21
CA PHE A 229 37.89 -32.47 -18.57
C PHE A 229 38.80 -33.13 -19.60
#